data_AF-A0A953TDJ0-F1
#
_entry.id   AF-A0A953TDJ0-F1
#
_cell.length_a   1.000
_cell.length_b   1.000
_cell.length_c   1.000
_cell.angle_alpha   90.00
_cell.angle_beta   90.00
_cell.angle_gamma   90.00
#
_symmetry.space_group_name_H-M   'P 1'
#
loop_
_entity.id
_entity.type
_entity.pdbx_description
1 polymer ?
#
loop_
_entity_poly.entity_id
_entity_poly.type
_entity_poly.pdbx_seq_one_letter_code
_entity_poly.pdbx_strand_id
1 'polypeptide(L)'
;METTYETSAPSQEAIDEESRRIRRLRILVNLTLETIAGGGLSPEQAAGMVAATRRVALEMFPGKERTFDLIYKPQFQRMMHAVYRLQ
;
A
#
# COMPACT_ATOMS: atom_id res chain seq x y z
N MET A 1 -20.26 37.42 -2.51
CA MET A 1 -19.42 36.30 -3.01
C MET A 1 -19.81 35.07 -2.22
N GLU A 2 -20.84 34.34 -2.67
CA GLU A 2 -21.18 33.02 -2.13
C GLU A 2 -20.35 32.00 -2.91
N THR A 3 -19.37 31.41 -2.24
CA THR A 3 -18.71 30.20 -2.74
C THR A 3 -19.55 29.01 -2.31
N THR A 4 -20.43 28.56 -3.19
CA THR A 4 -21.18 27.33 -3.02
C THR A 4 -20.19 26.16 -3.05
N TYR A 5 -19.71 25.73 -1.89
CA TYR A 5 -19.07 24.43 -1.74
C TYR A 5 -20.18 23.38 -1.79
N GLU A 6 -20.55 22.98 -3.00
CA GLU A 6 -21.47 21.88 -3.24
C GLU A 6 -20.76 20.57 -2.83
N THR A 7 -20.86 20.24 -1.54
CA THR A 7 -20.39 18.97 -0.99
C THR A 7 -21.43 17.92 -1.36
N SER A 8 -21.38 17.42 -2.58
CA SER A 8 -22.08 16.18 -2.93
C SER A 8 -21.41 15.05 -2.14
N ALA A 9 -22.11 14.52 -1.14
CA ALA A 9 -21.66 13.32 -0.44
C ALA A 9 -21.35 12.22 -1.48
N PRO A 10 -20.22 11.48 -1.34
CA PRO A 10 -19.87 10.43 -2.28
C PRO A 10 -21.01 9.42 -2.37
N SER A 11 -21.33 8.97 -3.59
CA SER A 11 -22.35 7.94 -3.79
C SER A 11 -21.96 6.65 -3.09
N GLN A 12 -22.95 5.83 -2.72
CA GLN A 12 -22.70 4.52 -2.12
C GLN A 12 -21.79 3.66 -3.00
N GLU A 13 -21.96 3.72 -4.32
CA GLU A 13 -21.09 3.02 -5.28
C GLU A 13 -19.63 3.46 -5.20
N ALA A 14 -19.37 4.76 -5.03
CA ALA A 14 -18.02 5.30 -4.88
C ALA A 14 -17.38 4.85 -3.55
N ILE A 15 -18.17 4.81 -2.46
CA ILE A 15 -17.72 4.31 -1.15
C ILE A 15 -17.39 2.81 -1.24
N ASP A 16 -18.23 2.03 -1.91
CA ASP A 16 -18.03 0.60 -2.05
C ASP A 16 -16.81 0.29 -2.92
N GLU A 17 -16.58 1.05 -3.99
CA GLU A 17 -15.38 0.89 -4.82
C GLU A 17 -14.10 1.24 -4.05
N GLU A 18 -14.10 2.32 -3.28
CA GLU A 18 -12.96 2.67 -2.44
C GLU A 18 -12.70 1.58 -1.40
N SER A 19 -13.75 1.05 -0.77
CA SER A 19 -13.66 -0.07 0.17
C SER A 19 -13.08 -1.34 -0.48
N ARG A 20 -13.47 -1.63 -1.73
CA ARG A 20 -12.91 -2.72 -2.53
C ARG A 20 -11.42 -2.51 -2.80
N ARG A 21 -11.00 -1.30 -3.18
CA ARG A 21 -9.58 -0.97 -3.39
C ARG A 21 -8.77 -1.13 -2.10
N ILE A 22 -9.29 -0.69 -0.96
CA ILE A 22 -8.60 -0.80 0.35
C ILE A 22 -8.42 -2.29 0.70
N ARG A 23 -9.46 -3.10 0.51
CA ARG A 23 -9.39 -4.55 0.77
C ARG A 23 -8.37 -5.23 -0.14
N ARG A 24 -8.36 -4.91 -1.45
CA ARG A 24 -7.37 -5.43 -2.41
C ARG A 24 -5.95 -5.06 -2.00
N LEU A 25 -5.73 -3.80 -1.61
CA LEU A 25 -4.42 -3.34 -1.19
C LEU A 25 -3.92 -4.07 0.06
N ARG A 26 -4.78 -4.26 1.06
CA ARG A 26 -4.43 -5.03 2.27
C ARG A 26 -4.00 -6.45 1.95
N ILE A 27 -4.72 -7.12 1.04
CA ILE A 27 -4.36 -8.47 0.58
C ILE A 27 -2.98 -8.46 -0.09
N LEU A 28 -2.75 -7.52 -1.02
CA LEU A 28 -1.48 -7.41 -1.73
C LEU A 28 -0.30 -7.17 -0.79
N VAL A 29 -0.45 -6.26 0.17
CA VAL A 29 0.57 -5.96 1.17
C VAL A 29 0.87 -7.19 2.02
N ASN A 30 -0.16 -7.87 2.55
CA ASN A 30 0.02 -9.06 3.37
C ASN A 30 0.73 -10.18 2.60
N LEU A 31 0.30 -10.44 1.36
CA LEU A 31 0.94 -11.45 0.51
C LEU A 31 2.42 -11.11 0.25
N THR A 32 2.72 -9.83 0.02
CA THR A 32 4.11 -9.37 -0.16
C THR A 32 4.93 -9.62 1.10
N LEU A 33 4.40 -9.27 2.28
CA LEU A 33 5.06 -9.49 3.56
C LEU A 33 5.30 -10.98 3.84
N GLU A 34 4.30 -11.82 3.62
CA GLU A 34 4.40 -13.28 3.80
C GLU A 34 5.44 -13.89 2.86
N THR A 35 5.48 -13.43 1.61
CA THR A 35 6.47 -13.90 0.62
C THR A 35 7.89 -13.53 1.03
N ILE A 36 8.11 -12.30 1.50
CA ILE A 36 9.41 -11.86 2.00
C ILE A 36 9.79 -12.64 3.27
N ALA A 37 8.85 -12.83 4.20
CA ALA A 37 9.05 -13.59 5.43
C ALA A 37 9.49 -15.04 5.18
N GLY A 38 9.08 -15.62 4.04
CA GLY A 38 9.49 -16.97 3.62
C GLY A 38 10.99 -17.11 3.35
N GLY A 39 11.74 -16.02 3.17
CA GLY A 39 13.21 -16.05 3.09
C GLY A 39 13.79 -16.67 1.82
N GLY A 40 12.97 -17.03 0.83
CA GLY A 40 13.41 -17.62 -0.44
C GLY A 40 13.90 -16.62 -1.49
N LEU A 41 13.88 -15.32 -1.18
CA LEU A 41 14.25 -14.23 -2.09
C LEU A 41 15.57 -13.58 -1.67
N SER A 42 16.33 -13.06 -2.62
CA SER A 42 17.45 -12.16 -2.31
C SER A 42 16.94 -10.81 -1.77
N PRO A 43 17.77 -10.02 -1.06
CA PRO A 43 17.40 -8.68 -0.62
C PRO A 43 16.91 -7.78 -1.77
N GLU A 44 17.55 -7.86 -2.94
CA GLU A 44 17.19 -7.08 -4.13
C GLU A 44 15.82 -7.50 -4.68
N GLN A 45 15.54 -8.81 -4.72
CA GLN A 45 14.25 -9.33 -5.17
C GLN A 45 13.12 -8.89 -4.23
N ALA A 46 13.34 -8.98 -2.92
CA ALA A 46 12.39 -8.53 -1.93
C ALA A 46 12.16 -7.00 -1.99
N ALA A 47 13.22 -6.21 -2.16
CA ALA A 47 13.11 -4.77 -2.39
C ALA A 47 12.32 -4.44 -3.67
N GLY A 48 12.54 -5.21 -4.74
CA GLY A 48 11.78 -5.11 -5.99
C GLY A 48 10.29 -5.39 -5.79
N MET A 49 9.93 -6.39 -4.99
CA MET A 49 8.53 -6.68 -4.63
C MET A 49 7.89 -5.54 -3.84
N VAL A 50 8.60 -4.97 -2.86
CA VAL A 50 8.10 -3.81 -2.10
C VAL A 50 7.85 -2.62 -3.03
N ALA A 51 8.78 -2.36 -3.97
CA ALA A 51 8.63 -1.28 -4.95
C ALA A 51 7.44 -1.52 -5.90
N ALA A 52 7.24 -2.76 -6.35
CA ALA A 52 6.10 -3.14 -7.19
C ALA A 52 4.77 -2.98 -6.44
N THR A 53 4.68 -3.46 -5.19
CA THR A 53 3.50 -3.32 -4.35
C THR A 53 3.16 -1.85 -4.08
N ARG A 54 4.18 -1.01 -3.85
CA ARG A 54 3.99 0.44 -3.75
C ARG A 54 3.40 1.01 -5.04
N ARG A 55 3.94 0.65 -6.22
CA ARG A 55 3.43 1.15 -7.51
C ARG A 55 1.94 0.83 -7.70
N VAL A 56 1.55 -0.42 -7.45
CA VAL A 56 0.15 -0.85 -7.55
C VAL A 56 -0.74 -0.07 -6.56
N ALA A 57 -0.25 0.18 -5.35
CA ALA A 57 -0.99 0.98 -4.38
C ALA A 57 -1.24 2.42 -4.86
N LEU A 58 -0.25 3.05 -5.51
CA LEU A 58 -0.39 4.40 -6.06
C LEU A 58 -1.30 4.46 -7.27
N GLU A 59 -1.32 3.42 -8.10
CA GLU A 59 -2.27 3.28 -9.21
C GLU A 59 -3.70 3.12 -8.70
N MET A 60 -3.90 2.42 -7.58
CA MET A 60 -5.22 2.29 -6.92
C MET A 60 -5.65 3.59 -6.22
N PHE A 61 -4.71 4.38 -5.71
CA PHE A 61 -4.96 5.57 -4.90
C PHE A 61 -4.07 6.75 -5.32
N PRO A 62 -4.33 7.37 -6.49
CA PRO A 62 -3.52 8.49 -6.96
C PRO A 62 -3.54 9.65 -5.96
N GLY A 63 -2.37 10.24 -5.69
CA GLY A 63 -2.21 11.37 -4.77
C GLY A 63 -2.21 11.01 -3.28
N LYS A 64 -2.20 9.70 -2.92
CA LYS A 64 -2.13 9.22 -1.53
C LYS A 64 -0.78 8.59 -1.17
N GLU A 65 0.28 8.97 -1.88
CA GLU A 65 1.64 8.42 -1.71
C GLU A 65 2.12 8.51 -0.27
N ARG A 66 1.98 9.70 0.32
CA ARG A 66 2.46 9.97 1.68
C ARG A 66 1.72 9.12 2.71
N THR A 67 0.42 8.92 2.55
CA THR A 67 -0.39 8.10 3.45
C THR A 67 0.01 6.63 3.35
N PHE A 68 0.24 6.13 2.13
CA PHE A 68 0.75 4.77 1.92
C PHE A 68 2.11 4.58 2.60
N ASP A 69 3.03 5.51 2.37
CA ASP A 69 4.38 5.44 2.93
C ASP A 69 4.34 5.49 4.47
N LEU A 70 3.47 6.30 5.08
CA LEU A 70 3.32 6.34 6.53
C LEU A 70 2.81 5.02 7.13
N ILE A 71 1.88 4.34 6.46
CA ILE A 71 1.23 3.14 6.99
C ILE A 71 2.06 1.87 6.72
N TYR A 72 2.60 1.73 5.51
CA TYR A 72 3.13 0.46 5.03
C TYR A 72 4.65 0.40 4.97
N LYS A 73 5.35 1.51 4.71
CA LYS A 73 6.82 1.56 4.74
C LYS A 73 7.43 0.99 6.03
N PRO A 74 6.96 1.33 7.25
CA PRO A 74 7.56 0.79 8.46
C PRO A 74 7.35 -0.73 8.60
N GLN A 75 6.28 -1.29 8.02
CA GLN A 75 6.02 -2.73 8.04
C GLN A 75 7.01 -3.46 7.14
N PHE A 76 7.20 -2.98 5.91
CA PHE A 76 8.17 -3.53 4.97
C PHE A 76 9.59 -3.40 5.51
N GLN A 77 9.98 -2.25 6.07
CA GLN A 77 11.30 -2.07 6.67
C GLN A 77 11.56 -3.09 7.78
N ARG A 78 10.64 -3.24 8.74
CA ARG A 78 10.78 -4.25 9.82
C ARG A 78 10.95 -5.65 9.26
N MET A 79 10.17 -6.02 8.24
CA MET A 79 10.28 -7.33 7.61
C MET A 79 11.64 -7.53 6.93
N MET A 80 12.10 -6.52 6.17
CA MET A 80 13.40 -6.57 5.50
C MET A 80 14.56 -6.69 6.49
N HIS A 81 14.54 -5.92 7.59
CA HIS A 81 15.53 -6.03 8.66
C HIS A 81 15.51 -7.41 9.33
N ALA A 82 14.32 -7.96 9.60
CA ALA A 82 14.16 -9.25 10.25
C ALA A 82 14.67 -10.42 9.39
N VAL A 83 14.34 -10.44 8.10
CA VAL A 83 14.68 -11.55 7.19
C VAL A 83 16.14 -11.47 6.74
N TYR A 84 16.62 -10.27 6.38
CA TYR A 84 17.93 -10.11 5.74
C TYR A 84 19.02 -9.64 6.69
N ARG A 85 18.71 -9.43 7.98
CA ARG A 85 19.64 -8.90 8.98
C ARG A 85 20.36 -7.63 8.51
N LEU A 86 19.63 -6.79 7.78
CA LEU A 86 20.12 -5.46 7.39
C LEU A 86 20.33 -4.68 8.70
N GLN A 87 21.56 -4.21 8.94
CA GLN A 87 21.88 -3.36 10.09
C GLN A 87 21.53 -1.91 9.82
#